data_AF-D7B471-F1
#
_entry.id   AF-D7B471-F1
#
_cell.length_a   1.000
_cell.length_b   1.000
_cell.length_c   1.000
_cell.angle_alpha   90.00
_cell.angle_beta   90.00
_cell.angle_gamma   90.00
#
_symmetry.space_group_name_H-M   'P 1'
#
loop_
_entity.id
_entity.type
_entity.pdbx_description
1 polymer ?
#
loop_
_entity_poly.entity_id
_entity_poly.type
_entity_poly.pdbx_seq_one_letter_code
_entity_poly.pdbx_strand_id
1 'polypeptide(L)'
;MGGQGHEGGDPAVEHLTATLRRRREELAGAVGVRIGNALVVHALATHMWAGVPVPAVACHASVDPLRLRASAGPVTCRRCLAQSGQERQRQVPGQTELEV
;
A
#
# COMPACT_ATOMS: atom_id res chain seq x y z
N MET A 1 -3.16 -7.80 -44.59
CA MET A 1 -2.08 -6.82 -44.32
C MET A 1 -2.10 -6.49 -42.84
N GLY A 2 -0.96 -6.67 -42.17
CA GLY A 2 -0.84 -6.79 -40.71
C GLY A 2 -1.17 -5.52 -39.95
N GLY A 3 -1.95 -5.68 -38.89
CA GLY A 3 -2.04 -4.72 -37.79
C GLY A 3 -0.70 -4.69 -37.08
N GLN A 4 -0.03 -3.53 -37.16
CA GLN A 4 1.21 -3.28 -36.44
C GLN A 4 0.85 -3.27 -34.94
N GLY A 5 1.33 -4.29 -34.23
CA GLY A 5 1.23 -4.36 -32.77
C GLY A 5 1.96 -3.17 -32.16
N HIS A 6 1.26 -2.42 -31.31
CA HIS A 6 1.85 -1.40 -30.47
C HIS A 6 2.71 -2.10 -29.40
N GLU A 7 3.98 -2.36 -29.71
CA GLU A 7 4.95 -3.03 -28.81
C GLU A 7 5.64 -2.07 -27.81
N GLY A 8 5.13 -0.84 -27.64
CA GLY A 8 5.51 0.06 -26.54
C GLY A 8 4.34 0.16 -25.56
N GLY A 9 4.57 0.10 -24.25
CA GLY A 9 3.52 0.39 -23.29
C GLY A 9 3.03 1.83 -23.46
N ASP A 10 1.77 2.10 -23.12
CA ASP A 10 1.25 3.47 -23.09
C ASP A 10 2.15 4.32 -22.16
N PRO A 11 2.80 5.38 -22.67
CA PRO A 11 3.77 6.16 -21.89
C PRO A 11 3.14 6.80 -20.65
N ALA A 12 1.84 7.07 -20.65
CA ALA A 12 1.14 7.56 -19.47
C ALA A 12 1.05 6.49 -18.37
N VAL A 13 0.83 5.23 -18.76
CA VAL A 13 0.78 4.09 -17.84
C VAL A 13 2.16 3.79 -17.26
N GLU A 14 3.20 3.88 -18.09
CA GLU A 14 4.60 3.72 -17.63
C GLU A 14 4.98 4.82 -16.63
N HIS A 15 4.66 6.07 -16.94
CA HIS A 15 4.92 7.20 -16.06
C HIS A 15 4.19 7.08 -14.72
N LEU A 16 2.91 6.68 -14.74
CA LEU A 16 2.13 6.45 -13.53
C LEU A 16 2.73 5.32 -12.69
N THR A 17 3.11 4.21 -13.32
CA THR A 17 3.75 3.07 -12.65
C THR A 17 5.05 3.48 -11.98
N ALA A 18 5.90 4.24 -12.68
CA ALA A 18 7.14 4.76 -12.11
C ALA A 18 6.90 5.69 -10.92
N THR A 19 5.90 6.57 -11.00
CA THR A 19 5.49 7.47 -9.91
C THR A 19 5.03 6.67 -8.68
N LEU A 20 4.22 5.64 -8.88
CA LEU A 20 3.72 4.79 -7.79
C LEU A 20 4.83 3.97 -7.12
N ARG A 21 5.78 3.45 -7.90
CA ARG A 21 6.96 2.75 -7.37
C ARG A 21 7.81 3.67 -6.51
N ARG A 22 8.14 4.87 -7.01
CA ARG A 22 8.87 5.88 -6.23
C ARG A 22 8.13 6.21 -4.94
N ARG A 23 6.81 6.40 -5.02
CA ARG A 23 6.01 6.72 -3.83
C ARG A 23 6.03 5.61 -2.77
N ARG A 24 6.06 4.36 -3.21
CA ARG A 24 6.21 3.21 -2.31
C ARG A 24 7.57 3.24 -1.60
N GLU A 25 8.65 3.47 -2.33
CA GLU A 25 10.01 3.55 -1.80
C GLU A 25 10.15 4.66 -0.76
N GLU A 26 9.61 5.85 -1.05
CA GLU A 26 9.57 7.00 -0.12
C GLU A 26 8.91 6.67 1.22
N LEU A 27 7.91 5.77 1.22
CA LEU A 27 7.15 5.41 2.41
C LEU A 27 7.64 4.14 3.11
N ALA A 28 8.52 3.36 2.48
CA ALA A 28 8.92 2.03 2.97
C ALA A 28 9.54 2.03 4.37
N GLY A 29 10.21 3.11 4.78
CA GLY A 29 10.81 3.28 6.11
C GLY A 29 9.90 3.95 7.15
N ALA A 30 8.65 4.27 6.81
CA ALA A 30 7.77 5.01 7.71
C ALA A 30 7.17 4.13 8.82
N VAL A 31 7.15 4.62 10.06
CA VAL A 31 6.49 3.97 11.20
C VAL A 31 4.97 3.91 10.99
N GLY A 32 4.42 4.93 10.33
CA GLY A 32 3.04 4.98 9.88
C GLY A 32 2.85 6.10 8.87
N VAL A 33 1.62 6.29 8.41
CA VAL A 33 1.30 7.33 7.43
C VAL A 33 0.08 8.15 7.84
N ARG A 34 0.06 9.42 7.45
CA ARG A 34 -1.09 10.31 7.57
C ARG A 34 -1.74 10.49 6.20
N ILE A 35 -3.05 10.70 6.18
CA ILE A 35 -3.81 10.99 4.96
C ILE A 35 -3.93 12.51 4.83
N GLY A 36 -3.28 13.10 3.83
CA GLY A 36 -3.23 14.55 3.67
C GLY A 36 -2.61 15.24 4.89
N ASN A 37 -3.31 16.24 5.44
CA ASN A 37 -2.87 17.02 6.60
C ASN A 37 -3.49 16.53 7.92
N ALA A 38 -4.17 15.38 7.94
CA ALA A 38 -4.76 14.84 9.16
C ALA A 38 -3.68 14.52 10.23
N LEU A 39 -4.10 14.50 11.50
CA LEU A 39 -3.27 14.12 12.64
C LEU A 39 -3.29 12.62 12.96
N VAL A 40 -4.28 11.90 12.42
CA VAL A 40 -4.41 10.46 12.63
C VAL A 40 -3.36 9.71 11.82
N VAL A 41 -2.60 8.85 12.50
CA VAL A 41 -1.57 8.02 11.90
C VAL A 41 -2.14 6.63 11.68
N HIS A 42 -2.02 6.14 10.45
CA HIS A 42 -2.48 4.83 10.00
C HIS A 42 -1.29 3.88 9.82
N ALA A 43 -1.55 2.59 9.98
CA ALA A 43 -0.60 1.56 9.58
C ALA A 43 -0.43 1.57 8.06
N LEU A 44 0.82 1.62 7.61
CA LEU A 44 1.17 1.48 6.19
C LEU A 44 1.00 0.01 5.78
N ALA A 45 0.37 -0.19 4.63
CA ALA A 45 0.17 -1.49 4.00
C ALA A 45 0.52 -1.41 2.52
N THR A 46 0.55 -2.56 1.85
CA THR A 46 0.64 -2.65 0.40
C THR A 46 -0.68 -3.15 -0.16
N HIS A 47 -1.13 -2.55 -1.25
CA HIS A 47 -2.28 -3.02 -2.03
C HIS A 47 -1.89 -3.16 -3.50
N MET A 48 -2.52 -4.10 -4.22
CA MET A 48 -2.30 -4.26 -5.67
C MET A 48 -3.32 -3.44 -6.45
N TRP A 49 -2.86 -2.55 -7.32
CA TRP A 49 -3.71 -1.76 -8.20
C TRP A 49 -3.27 -1.93 -9.65
N ALA A 50 -4.13 -2.52 -10.48
CA ALA A 50 -3.83 -2.84 -11.88
C ALA A 50 -2.48 -3.56 -12.09
N GLY A 51 -2.14 -4.50 -11.19
CA GLY A 51 -0.87 -5.24 -11.23
C GLY A 51 0.33 -4.49 -10.63
N VAL A 52 0.14 -3.26 -10.14
CA VAL A 52 1.20 -2.46 -9.50
C VAL A 52 1.03 -2.46 -7.98
N PRO A 53 2.07 -2.79 -7.19
CA PRO A 53 2.01 -2.68 -5.75
C PRO A 53 2.10 -1.21 -5.32
N VAL A 54 1.05 -0.70 -4.68
CA VAL A 54 0.94 0.69 -4.22
C VAL A 54 0.89 0.78 -2.69
N PRO A 55 1.39 1.88 -2.09
CA PRO A 55 1.24 2.10 -0.66
C PRO A 55 -0.23 2.39 -0.33
N ALA A 56 -0.73 1.78 0.74
CA ALA A 56 -2.10 1.91 1.20
C ALA A 56 -2.15 2.02 2.72
N VAL A 57 -3.33 2.32 3.28
CA VAL A 57 -3.56 2.22 4.72
C VAL A 57 -4.27 0.91 5.04
N ALA A 58 -3.85 0.22 6.10
CA ALA A 58 -4.40 -1.08 6.48
C ALA A 58 -5.91 -1.06 6.77
N CYS A 59 -6.51 0.10 7.05
CA CYS A 59 -7.95 0.26 7.29
C CYS A 59 -8.74 0.71 6.06
N HIS A 60 -8.10 0.81 4.89
CA HIS A 60 -8.71 1.19 3.62
C HIS A 60 -9.41 2.57 3.64
N ALA A 61 -9.04 3.44 4.59
CA ALA A 61 -9.59 4.79 4.72
C ALA A 61 -9.17 5.76 3.61
N SER A 62 -8.15 5.40 2.82
CA SER A 62 -7.76 6.09 1.60
C SER A 62 -7.36 5.05 0.55
N VAL A 63 -7.83 5.25 -0.67
CA VAL A 63 -7.42 4.48 -1.86
C VAL A 63 -6.40 5.23 -2.72
N ASP A 64 -6.17 6.51 -2.42
CA ASP A 64 -5.21 7.35 -3.13
C ASP A 64 -3.83 7.30 -2.44
N PRO A 65 -2.81 6.65 -3.05
CA PRO A 65 -1.46 6.55 -2.50
C PRO A 65 -0.72 7.89 -2.46
N LEU A 66 -1.07 8.84 -3.33
CA LEU A 66 -0.39 10.13 -3.44
C LEU A 66 -0.74 11.06 -2.27
N ARG A 67 -1.87 10.80 -1.59
CA ARG A 67 -2.27 11.52 -0.38
C ARG A 67 -1.57 11.06 0.89
N LEU A 68 -0.88 9.91 0.86
CA LEU A 68 -0.20 9.37 2.04
C LEU A 68 1.07 10.15 2.32
N ARG A 69 1.29 10.54 3.58
CA ARG A 69 2.52 11.21 4.03
C ARG A 69 3.16 10.41 5.14
N ALA A 70 4.47 10.23 5.08
CA ALA A 70 5.22 9.56 6.14
C ALA A 70 5.00 10.23 7.51
N SER A 71 4.97 9.41 8.55
CA SER A 71 4.93 9.83 9.94
C SER A 71 5.95 9.02 10.72
N ALA A 72 6.73 9.71 11.55
CA ALA A 72 7.61 9.07 12.53
C ALA A 72 6.87 8.66 13.82
N GLY A 73 5.65 9.18 14.03
CA GLY A 73 4.82 8.85 15.19
C GLY A 73 4.12 7.48 15.04
N PRO A 74 3.73 6.85 16.16
CA PRO A 74 3.05 5.55 16.16
C PRO A 74 1.65 5.63 15.54
N VAL A 75 1.11 4.47 15.14
CA VAL A 75 -0.26 4.34 14.63
C VAL A 75 -1.27 4.74 15.71
N THR A 76 -2.14 5.71 15.39
CA THR A 76 -3.22 6.20 16.27
C THR A 76 -4.62 5.86 15.74
N CYS A 77 -4.74 5.39 14.51
CA CYS A 77 -6.02 4.96 13.94
C CYS A 77 -6.55 3.71 14.65
N ARG A 78 -7.70 3.84 15.33
CA ARG A 78 -8.34 2.73 16.07
C ARG A 78 -8.61 1.48 15.20
N ARG A 79 -9.00 1.66 13.93
CA ARG A 79 -9.20 0.55 12.99
C ARG A 79 -7.90 -0.16 12.64
N CYS A 80 -6.81 0.58 12.42
CA CYS A 80 -5.49 -0.03 12.18
C CYS A 80 -5.00 -0.79 13.42
N LEU A 81 -5.19 -0.22 14.61
CA LEU A 81 -4.83 -0.88 15.87
C LEU A 81 -5.60 -2.19 16.07
N ALA A 82 -6.92 -2.17 15.89
CA ALA A 82 -7.76 -3.37 16.00
C ALA A 82 -7.32 -4.49 15.04
N GLN A 83 -7.03 -4.14 13.78
CA GLN A 83 -6.59 -5.12 12.78
C GLN A 83 -5.21 -5.71 13.09
N SER A 84 -4.28 -4.92 13.62
CA SER A 84 -2.97 -5.45 14.04
C SER A 84 -3.06 -6.46 15.19
N GLY A 85 -4.06 -6.32 16.07
CA GLY A 85 -4.39 -7.30 17.09
C GLY A 85 -5.06 -8.55 16.51
N GLN A 86 -5.95 -8.39 15.53
CA GLN A 86 -6.62 -9.50 14.85
C GLN A 86 -5.66 -10.34 14.00
N GLU A 87 -4.68 -9.75 13.30
CA GLU A 87 -3.68 -10.49 12.53
C GLU A 87 -2.89 -11.47 13.43
N ARG A 88 -2.52 -11.02 14.64
CA ARG A 88 -1.87 -11.88 15.66
C ARG A 88 -2.79 -13.01 16.17
N GLN A 89 -4.09 -12.79 16.16
CA GLN A 89 -5.09 -13.78 16.60
C GLN A 89 -5.60 -14.67 15.46
N ARG A 90 -5.35 -14.29 14.20
CA ARG A 90 -5.73 -15.04 13.00
C ARG A 90 -4.74 -16.17 12.69
N GLN A 91 -3.63 -16.29 13.42
CA GLN A 91 -2.92 -17.56 13.55
C GLN A 91 -3.85 -18.55 14.26
N VAL A 92 -4.66 -19.25 13.46
CA VAL A 92 -5.52 -20.33 13.93
C VAL A 92 -4.61 -21.46 14.41
N PRO A 93 -4.75 -21.95 15.66
CA PRO A 93 -3.99 -23.10 16.13
C PRO A 93 -4.19 -24.28 15.17
N GLY A 94 -3.09 -24.75 14.56
CA GLY A 94 -3.09 -25.91 13.67
C GLY A 94 -2.98 -25.64 12.16
N GLN A 95 -2.85 -24.39 11.70
CA GLN A 95 -2.49 -24.13 10.30
C GLN A 95 -0.96 -24.17 10.12
N THR A 96 -0.46 -25.15 9.38
CA THR A 96 0.93 -25.21 8.92
C THR A 96 1.19 -24.18 7.81
N GLU A 97 2.29 -23.42 7.94
CA GLU A 97 2.84 -22.63 6.84
C GLU A 97 3.19 -23.56 5.68
N LEU A 98 2.75 -23.22 4.46
CA LEU A 98 3.19 -23.88 3.25
C LEU A 98 4.56 -23.30 2.88
N GLU A 99 5.61 -24.08 3.11
CA GLU A 99 6.94 -23.81 2.57
C GLU A 99 6.88 -23.85 1.03
N VAL A 100 7.38 -22.80 0.38
CA VAL A 100 7.59 -22.74 -1.08
C VAL A 100 9.06 -23.00 -1.38
#